data_AF-A0A1X2Z8A1-F1
#
_entry.id   AF-A0A1X2Z8A1-F1
#
_cell.length_a   1.000
_cell.length_b   1.000
_cell.length_c   1.000
_cell.angle_alpha   90.00
_cell.angle_beta   90.00
_cell.angle_gamma   90.00
#
_symmetry.space_group_name_H-M   'P 1'
#
loop_
_entity.id
_entity.type
_entity.pdbx_description
1 polymer ?
#
loop_
_entity_poly.entity_id
_entity_poly.type
_entity_poly.pdbx_seq_one_letter_code
_entity_poly.pdbx_strand_id
1 'polypeptide(L)'
;MIANGHVSCGYCSAVIAELEPWPAGERREFVCPECGCVNYVTPVVEYRSTTYGRELWRAIVAEVSRRGGTAHVEFYDDDAASIRLDGTTACMYVCFDGPASARVDGLHVSVQGRQVPLGEYAEMKPGEAARAVVDHIEELGHAAEQEA
;
A
#
# COMPACT_ATOMS: atom_id res chain seq x y z
N MET A 1 4.71 2.96 -24.57
CA MET A 1 4.77 1.71 -23.76
C MET A 1 6.11 1.69 -23.06
N ILE A 2 6.15 1.38 -21.76
CA ILE A 2 7.42 1.17 -21.04
C ILE A 2 7.72 -0.32 -21.09
N ALA A 3 8.86 -0.70 -21.62
CA ALA A 3 9.34 -2.08 -21.61
C ALA A 3 10.85 -2.06 -21.39
N ASN A 4 11.37 -2.92 -20.54
CA ASN A 4 12.81 -3.13 -20.37
C ASN A 4 13.63 -1.83 -20.15
N GLY A 5 13.12 -0.89 -19.36
CA GLY A 5 13.87 0.31 -18.97
C GLY A 5 13.91 1.45 -20.00
N HIS A 6 13.16 1.39 -21.10
CA HIS A 6 13.05 2.49 -22.06
C HIS A 6 11.59 2.84 -22.35
N VAL A 7 11.36 4.06 -22.84
CA VAL A 7 10.06 4.53 -23.33
C VAL A 7 10.00 4.39 -24.85
N SER A 8 9.00 3.64 -25.32
CA SER A 8 8.68 3.52 -26.74
C SER A 8 7.41 4.29 -27.09
N CYS A 9 7.41 4.90 -28.28
CA CYS A 9 6.28 5.64 -28.82
C CYS A 9 5.06 4.74 -28.94
N GLY A 10 3.93 5.13 -28.35
CA GLY A 10 2.69 4.37 -28.42
C GLY A 10 2.08 4.29 -29.82
N TYR A 11 2.52 5.15 -30.75
CA TYR A 11 2.00 5.19 -32.12
C TYR A 11 2.86 4.40 -33.11
N CYS A 12 4.15 4.73 -33.22
CA CYS A 12 5.05 4.11 -34.21
C CYS A 12 6.02 3.07 -33.62
N SER A 13 5.94 2.80 -32.32
CA SER A 13 6.80 1.84 -31.60
C SER A 13 8.29 2.16 -31.57
N ALA A 14 8.73 3.30 -32.12
CA ALA A 14 10.11 3.75 -32.04
C ALA A 14 10.52 4.00 -30.57
N VAL A 15 11.75 3.60 -30.21
CA VAL A 15 12.34 3.91 -28.91
C VAL A 15 12.60 5.41 -28.85
N ILE A 16 12.11 6.08 -27.81
CA ILE A 16 12.27 7.53 -27.62
C ILE A 16 13.49 7.82 -26.75
N ALA A 17 13.60 7.16 -25.61
CA ALA A 17 14.69 7.35 -24.65
C ALA A 17 14.80 6.18 -23.67
N GLU A 18 15.99 5.97 -23.11
CA GLU A 18 16.19 5.17 -21.91
C GLU A 18 15.61 5.90 -20.69
N LEU A 19 15.06 5.16 -19.74
CA LEU A 19 14.46 5.68 -18.52
C LEU A 19 15.46 5.55 -17.36
N GLU A 20 15.96 6.68 -16.88
CA GLU A 20 16.58 6.75 -15.55
C GLU A 20 15.48 6.71 -14.47
N PRO A 21 15.78 6.30 -13.23
CA PRO A 21 14.80 6.40 -12.14
C PRO A 21 14.39 7.85 -11.85
N TRP A 22 13.11 8.11 -11.58
CA TRP A 22 12.64 9.41 -11.07
C TRP A 22 11.50 9.26 -10.05
N PRO A 23 11.15 10.34 -9.31
CA PRO A 23 10.16 10.26 -8.25
C PRO A 23 8.84 9.63 -8.70
N ALA A 24 8.33 8.70 -7.89
CA ALA A 24 7.07 8.03 -8.13
C ALA A 24 5.91 9.03 -8.19
N GLY A 25 4.98 8.81 -9.12
CA GLY A 25 3.83 9.71 -9.32
C GLY A 25 4.13 10.99 -10.11
N GLU A 26 5.39 11.34 -10.36
CA GLU A 26 5.75 12.45 -11.25
C GLU A 26 5.55 12.02 -12.72
N ARG A 27 4.57 12.62 -13.39
CA ARG A 27 4.33 12.40 -14.83
C ARG A 27 5.34 13.20 -15.65
N ARG A 28 6.03 12.53 -16.57
CA ARG A 28 6.94 13.13 -17.55
C ARG A 28 6.43 12.97 -18.96
N GLU A 29 6.80 13.93 -19.80
CA GLU A 29 6.44 14.00 -21.22
C GLU A 29 7.64 13.62 -22.10
N PHE A 30 7.37 12.84 -23.15
CA PHE A 30 8.36 12.37 -24.12
C PHE A 30 7.84 12.55 -25.54
N VAL A 31 8.49 13.40 -26.33
CA VAL A 31 8.14 13.64 -27.73
C VAL A 31 8.90 12.65 -28.61
N CYS A 32 8.19 11.89 -29.43
CA CYS A 32 8.81 10.93 -30.33
C CYS A 32 9.54 11.67 -31.49
N PRO A 33 10.84 11.40 -31.72
CA PRO A 33 11.59 12.06 -32.79
C PRO A 33 11.13 11.64 -34.20
N GLU A 34 10.56 10.44 -34.34
CA GLU A 34 10.17 9.87 -35.64
C GLU A 34 8.81 10.39 -36.13
N CYS A 35 7.85 10.61 -35.23
CA CYS A 35 6.47 10.94 -35.60
C CYS A 35 5.87 12.15 -34.88
N GLY A 36 6.62 12.78 -33.97
CA GLY A 36 6.19 13.97 -33.23
C GLY A 36 5.10 13.71 -32.18
N CYS A 37 4.66 12.46 -31.98
CA CYS A 37 3.65 12.15 -30.98
C CYS A 37 4.17 12.38 -29.56
N VAL A 38 3.30 12.95 -28.72
CA VAL A 38 3.55 13.15 -27.30
C VAL A 38 3.16 11.90 -26.52
N ASN A 39 4.11 11.38 -25.73
CA ASN A 39 3.93 10.22 -24.88
C ASN A 39 4.10 10.65 -23.42
N TYR A 40 3.36 10.01 -22.53
CA TYR A 40 3.42 10.33 -21.10
C TYR A 40 3.78 9.09 -20.30
N VAL A 41 4.65 9.28 -19.31
CA VAL A 41 5.09 8.21 -18.42
C VAL A 41 5.00 8.69 -16.98
N THR A 42 4.38 7.87 -16.14
CA THR A 42 4.36 8.05 -14.69
C THR A 42 4.94 6.78 -14.06
N PRO A 43 6.05 6.85 -13.31
CA PRO A 43 6.56 5.70 -12.58
C PRO A 43 5.54 5.33 -11.52
N VAL A 44 5.14 4.08 -11.57
CA VAL A 44 4.46 3.41 -10.48
C VAL A 44 5.50 2.60 -9.71
N VAL A 45 5.45 2.64 -8.39
CA VAL A 45 6.24 1.71 -7.58
C VAL A 45 5.38 0.47 -7.39
N GLU A 46 5.77 -0.63 -8.01
CA GLU A 46 5.19 -1.94 -7.72
C GLU A 46 5.72 -2.43 -6.35
N TYR A 47 4.94 -2.23 -5.29
CA TYR A 47 5.30 -2.67 -3.94
C TYR A 47 4.87 -4.11 -3.67
N ARG A 48 5.73 -5.08 -4.01
CA ARG A 48 5.46 -6.47 -3.62
C ARG A 48 5.45 -6.65 -2.11
N SER A 49 4.32 -7.13 -1.56
CA SER A 49 4.23 -7.51 -0.14
C SER A 49 5.44 -8.37 0.21
N THR A 50 6.19 -7.95 1.22
CA THR A 50 7.32 -8.74 1.71
C THR A 50 6.77 -10.02 2.35
N THR A 51 7.59 -11.06 2.48
CA THR A 51 7.19 -12.25 3.26
C THR A 51 6.77 -11.84 4.68
N TYR A 52 7.47 -10.87 5.26
CA TYR A 52 7.12 -10.27 6.54
C TYR A 52 5.74 -9.60 6.51
N GLY A 53 5.46 -8.72 5.54
CA GLY A 53 4.15 -8.06 5.41
C GLY A 53 2.98 -9.04 5.30
N ARG A 54 3.16 -10.15 4.56
CA ARG A 54 2.15 -11.23 4.48
C ARG A 54 1.99 -11.99 5.79
N GLU A 55 3.07 -12.27 6.51
CA GLU A 55 3.01 -12.95 7.81
C GLU A 55 2.38 -12.04 8.88
N LEU A 56 2.70 -10.75 8.86
CA LEU A 56 2.10 -9.74 9.73
C LEU A 56 0.60 -9.60 9.47
N TRP A 57 0.20 -9.55 8.20
CA TRP A 57 -1.20 -9.57 7.78
C TRP A 57 -1.96 -10.75 8.41
N ARG A 58 -1.46 -11.98 8.20
CA ARG A 58 -2.09 -13.19 8.75
C ARG A 58 -2.16 -13.17 10.28
N ALA A 59 -1.12 -12.64 10.93
CA ALA A 59 -1.06 -12.53 12.37
C ALA A 59 -2.07 -11.50 12.92
N ILE A 60 -2.27 -10.36 12.25
CA ILE A 60 -3.27 -9.35 12.63
C ILE A 60 -4.68 -9.94 12.52
N VAL A 61 -5.00 -10.61 11.42
CA VAL A 61 -6.32 -11.28 11.23
C VAL A 61 -6.57 -12.31 12.33
N ALA A 62 -5.57 -13.12 12.67
CA ALA A 62 -5.68 -14.12 13.73
C ALA A 62 -5.89 -13.47 15.11
N GLU A 63 -5.20 -12.37 15.39
CA GLU A 63 -5.30 -11.64 16.65
C GLU A 63 -6.66 -10.96 16.82
N VAL A 64 -7.18 -10.32 15.78
CA VAL A 64 -8.54 -9.74 15.76
C VAL A 64 -9.58 -10.83 16.02
N SER A 65 -9.46 -11.98 15.35
CA SER A 65 -10.35 -13.12 15.55
C SER A 65 -10.29 -13.64 16.99
N ARG A 66 -9.09 -13.66 17.59
CA ARG A 66 -8.86 -14.07 18.99
C ARG A 66 -9.54 -13.12 19.99
N ARG A 67 -9.65 -11.84 19.65
CA ARG A 67 -10.35 -10.82 20.46
C ARG A 67 -11.86 -10.80 20.23
N GLY A 68 -12.39 -11.65 19.36
CA GLY A 68 -13.82 -11.70 19.03
C GLY A 68 -14.27 -10.64 18.03
N GLY A 69 -13.32 -9.89 17.44
CA GLY A 69 -13.58 -9.01 16.31
C GLY A 69 -13.76 -9.80 15.01
N THR A 70 -14.20 -9.11 13.96
CA THR A 70 -14.32 -9.67 12.61
C THR A 70 -13.35 -8.99 11.65
N ALA A 71 -12.65 -9.76 10.83
CA ALA A 71 -11.88 -9.27 9.70
C ALA A 71 -12.55 -9.76 8.42
N HIS A 72 -13.04 -8.84 7.60
CA HIS A 72 -13.67 -9.12 6.31
C HIS A 72 -12.69 -8.72 5.20
N VAL A 73 -12.25 -9.69 4.42
CA VAL A 73 -11.49 -9.43 3.18
C VAL A 73 -12.50 -9.11 2.09
N GLU A 74 -12.46 -7.89 1.54
CA GLU A 74 -13.49 -7.42 0.60
C GLU A 74 -13.14 -7.70 -0.87
N PHE A 75 -11.89 -8.10 -1.19
CA PHE A 75 -11.47 -8.32 -2.57
C PHE A 75 -10.74 -9.67 -2.78
N TYR A 76 -11.05 -10.30 -3.92
CA TYR A 76 -10.31 -11.43 -4.47
C TYR A 76 -8.85 -11.00 -4.68
N ASP A 77 -7.92 -11.71 -4.03
CA ASP A 77 -6.46 -11.52 -3.97
C ASP A 77 -5.86 -10.95 -2.66
N ASP A 78 -6.58 -11.00 -1.53
CA ASP A 78 -6.05 -10.67 -0.18
C ASP A 78 -5.57 -9.20 -0.02
N ASP A 79 -5.91 -8.32 -0.95
CA ASP A 79 -5.28 -6.99 -1.07
C ASP A 79 -5.96 -5.86 -0.28
N ALA A 80 -7.17 -6.08 0.26
CA ALA A 80 -7.82 -5.14 1.15
C ALA A 80 -8.79 -5.85 2.10
N ALA A 81 -8.80 -5.41 3.36
CA ALA A 81 -9.70 -5.92 4.38
C ALA A 81 -10.23 -4.83 5.30
N SER A 82 -11.52 -4.95 5.63
CA SER A 82 -12.14 -4.21 6.71
C SER A 82 -12.04 -5.04 7.99
N ILE A 83 -11.42 -4.48 9.02
CA ILE A 83 -11.44 -5.01 10.38
C ILE A 83 -12.52 -4.27 11.17
N ARG A 84 -13.30 -5.04 11.93
CA ARG A 84 -14.21 -4.55 12.97
C ARG A 84 -13.79 -5.14 14.30
N LEU A 85 -13.43 -4.30 15.24
CA LEU A 85 -13.02 -4.71 16.58
C LEU A 85 -13.60 -3.70 17.57
N ASP A 86 -14.36 -4.18 18.56
CA ASP A 86 -14.97 -3.36 19.62
C ASP A 86 -15.67 -2.09 19.11
N GLY A 87 -16.46 -2.20 18.04
CA GLY A 87 -17.16 -1.06 17.42
C GLY A 87 -16.29 -0.18 16.51
N THR A 88 -14.97 -0.34 16.57
CA THR A 88 -14.00 0.36 15.72
C THR A 88 -13.91 -0.32 14.36
N THR A 89 -14.08 0.46 13.29
CA THR A 89 -13.81 0.02 11.93
C THR A 89 -12.43 0.51 11.50
N ALA A 90 -11.54 -0.43 11.21
CA ALA A 90 -10.24 -0.17 10.61
C ALA A 90 -10.24 -0.68 9.16
N CYS A 91 -9.70 0.12 8.25
CA CYS A 91 -9.47 -0.29 6.88
C CYS A 91 -8.00 -0.65 6.72
N MET A 92 -7.74 -1.90 6.36
CA MET A 92 -6.43 -2.39 5.98
C MET A 92 -6.36 -2.51 4.47
N TYR A 93 -5.30 -1.96 3.90
CA TYR A 93 -5.01 -2.05 2.48
C TYR A 93 -3.60 -2.61 2.32
N VAL A 94 -3.45 -3.70 1.58
CA VAL A 94 -2.18 -4.04 0.97
C VAL A 94 -2.12 -3.22 -0.32
N CYS A 95 -1.78 -1.94 -0.22
CA CYS A 95 -1.70 -1.09 -1.41
C CYS A 95 -0.47 -1.48 -2.23
N PHE A 96 -0.69 -2.09 -3.37
CA PHE A 96 0.00 -1.65 -4.57
C PHE A 96 -0.80 -0.49 -5.17
N ASP A 97 -0.10 0.56 -5.58
CA ASP A 97 -0.59 1.78 -6.25
C ASP A 97 -1.02 2.97 -5.37
N GLY A 98 -0.21 4.04 -5.43
CA GLY A 98 -0.47 5.37 -4.86
C GLY A 98 0.82 6.19 -4.63
N PRO A 99 0.79 7.54 -4.74
CA PRO A 99 1.99 8.37 -4.63
C PRO A 99 2.65 8.24 -3.24
N ALA A 100 3.97 8.09 -3.27
CA ALA A 100 4.83 7.71 -2.16
C ALA A 100 5.23 8.93 -1.32
N SER A 101 4.85 8.95 -0.04
CA SER A 101 5.55 9.81 0.94
C SER A 101 5.64 9.29 2.37
N ALA A 102 5.29 8.03 2.69
CA ALA A 102 5.51 7.49 4.05
C ALA A 102 5.25 5.97 4.18
N ARG A 103 6.05 5.05 3.61
CA ARG A 103 5.63 3.62 3.62
C ARG A 103 6.79 2.61 3.74
N VAL A 104 6.73 1.76 4.77
CA VAL A 104 7.55 0.55 4.95
C VAL A 104 6.68 -0.66 4.58
N ASP A 105 7.21 -1.56 3.74
CA ASP A 105 6.74 -2.94 3.46
C ASP A 105 5.35 -3.21 2.82
N GLY A 106 4.64 -2.20 2.30
CA GLY A 106 3.45 -2.38 1.44
C GLY A 106 2.15 -2.78 2.15
N LEU A 107 2.17 -2.90 3.49
CA LEU A 107 0.99 -3.06 4.33
C LEU A 107 0.54 -1.69 4.84
N HIS A 108 -0.76 -1.40 4.78
CA HIS A 108 -1.36 -0.18 5.34
C HIS A 108 -2.51 -0.52 6.27
N VAL A 109 -2.53 0.14 7.41
CA VAL A 109 -3.64 0.10 8.36
C VAL A 109 -4.06 1.53 8.65
N SER A 110 -5.35 1.81 8.47
CA SER A 110 -5.97 3.10 8.74
C SER A 110 -7.18 2.91 9.63
N VAL A 111 -7.28 3.71 10.70
CA VAL A 111 -8.44 3.75 11.58
C VAL A 111 -9.07 5.13 11.44
N GLN A 112 -10.27 5.19 10.86
CA GLN A 112 -10.99 6.46 10.64
C GLN A 112 -10.15 7.57 9.97
N GLY A 113 -9.26 7.20 9.04
CA GLY A 113 -8.38 8.13 8.34
C GLY A 113 -7.03 8.42 9.03
N ARG A 114 -6.80 7.93 10.25
CA ARG A 114 -5.52 7.98 10.95
C ARG A 114 -4.68 6.74 10.60
N GLN A 115 -3.45 6.94 10.14
CA GLN A 115 -2.53 5.85 9.76
C GLN A 115 -1.86 5.24 11.00
N VAL A 116 -1.79 3.90 11.05
CA VAL A 116 -0.96 3.19 12.04
C VAL A 116 0.48 3.14 11.53
N PRO A 117 1.48 3.56 12.34
CA PRO A 117 2.87 3.66 11.90
C PRO A 117 3.58 2.29 11.90
N LEU A 118 3.26 1.44 10.92
CA LEU A 118 3.76 0.05 10.88
C LEU A 118 5.30 -0.10 10.86
N GLY A 119 6.01 0.94 10.43
CA GLY A 119 7.48 0.97 10.43
C GLY A 119 8.09 0.81 11.83
N GLU A 120 7.35 1.17 12.90
CA GLU A 120 7.77 0.99 14.29
C GLU A 120 7.83 -0.49 14.72
N TYR A 121 7.17 -1.38 13.97
CA TYR A 121 7.09 -2.81 14.29
C TYR A 121 7.95 -3.68 13.38
N ALA A 122 8.65 -3.11 12.39
CA ALA A 122 9.34 -3.85 11.34
C ALA A 122 10.42 -4.83 11.85
N GLU A 123 11.01 -4.57 13.02
CA GLU A 123 12.02 -5.45 13.65
C GLU A 123 11.40 -6.52 14.56
N MET A 124 10.10 -6.42 14.86
CA MET A 124 9.38 -7.36 15.70
C MET A 124 8.95 -8.59 14.91
N LYS A 125 8.82 -9.73 15.60
CA LYS A 125 8.22 -10.92 14.98
C LYS A 125 6.76 -10.64 14.60
N PRO A 126 6.25 -11.19 13.48
CA PRO A 126 4.88 -10.91 13.02
C PRO A 126 3.78 -11.07 14.08
N GLY A 127 3.86 -12.08 14.94
CA GLY A 127 2.87 -12.30 16.01
C GLY A 127 2.99 -11.36 17.23
N GLU A 128 4.14 -10.69 17.39
CA GLU A 128 4.33 -9.64 18.40
C GLU A 128 3.87 -8.29 17.82
N ALA A 129 4.34 -7.97 16.61
CA ALA A 129 3.89 -6.82 15.84
C ALA A 129 2.36 -6.79 15.69
N ALA A 130 1.74 -7.93 15.38
CA ALA A 130 0.28 -8.01 15.25
C ALA A 130 -0.47 -7.60 16.52
N ARG A 131 0.03 -7.99 17.71
CA ARG A 131 -0.61 -7.59 18.97
C ARG A 131 -0.51 -6.09 19.17
N ALA A 132 0.68 -5.54 19.00
CA ALA A 132 0.92 -4.10 19.12
C ALA A 132 0.08 -3.28 18.13
N VAL A 133 -0.04 -3.75 16.88
CA VAL A 133 -0.89 -3.12 15.87
C VAL A 133 -2.37 -3.16 16.27
N VAL A 134 -2.86 -4.30 16.78
CA VAL A 134 -4.26 -4.41 17.21
C VAL A 134 -4.54 -3.56 18.45
N ASP A 135 -3.63 -3.51 19.42
CA ASP A 135 -3.73 -2.61 20.58
C ASP A 135 -3.83 -1.14 20.10
N HIS A 136 -3.00 -0.75 19.14
CA HIS A 136 -3.03 0.60 18.58
C HIS A 136 -4.32 0.91 17.81
N ILE A 137 -4.91 -0.08 17.13
CA ILE A 137 -6.22 0.08 16.47
C ILE A 137 -7.31 0.38 17.50
N GLU A 138 -7.35 -0.36 18.61
CA GLU A 138 -8.30 -0.14 19.70
C GLU A 138 -8.10 1.23 20.35
N GLU A 139 -6.85 1.63 20.61
CA GLU A 139 -6.51 2.95 21.15
C GLU A 139 -7.02 4.09 20.25
N LEU A 140 -6.78 4.00 18.95
CA LEU A 140 -7.26 4.99 17.98
C LEU A 140 -8.79 5.02 17.88
N GLY A 141 -9.42 3.85 17.97
CA GLY A 141 -10.88 3.71 18.01
C GLY A 141 -11.49 4.41 19.21
N HIS A 142 -11.01 4.11 20.41
CA HIS A 142 -11.48 4.74 21.65
C HIS A 142 -11.22 6.24 21.69
N ALA A 143 -10.08 6.70 21.17
CA ALA A 143 -9.79 8.14 21.08
C ALA A 143 -10.81 8.86 20.17
N ALA A 144 -11.17 8.24 19.04
CA ALA A 144 -12.13 8.84 18.12
C ALA A 144 -13.57 8.88 18.67
N GLU A 145 -13.98 7.89 19.47
CA GLU A 145 -15.27 7.91 20.16
C GLU A 145 -15.38 9.02 21.22
N GLN A 146 -14.27 9.45 21.82
CA GLN A 146 -14.24 10.55 22.79
C GLN A 146 -14.27 11.94 22.15
N GLU A 147 -13.97 12.03 20.86
CA GLU A 147 -13.93 13.28 20.09
C GLU A 147 -15.26 13.57 19.34
N ALA A 148 -16.21 12.61 19.32
CA ALA A 148 -17.50 12.67 18.60
C ALA A 148 -18.67 13.07 19.52
#